data_AF-A0A2N2A7F4-F1
#
_entry.id   AF-A0A2N2A7F4-F1
#
_cell.length_a   1.000
_cell.length_b   1.000
_cell.length_c   1.000
_cell.angle_alpha   90.00
_cell.angle_beta   90.00
_cell.angle_gamma   90.00
#
_symmetry.space_group_name_H-M   'P 1'
#
loop_
_entity.id
_entity.type
_entity.pdbx_description
1 polymer ?
#
loop_
_entity_poly.entity_id
_entity_poly.type
_entity_poly.pdbx_seq_one_letter_code
_entity_poly.pdbx_strand_id
1 'polypeptide(L)'
;AAKKGMSEVSRNVRQASRLLNDLLEANGADKVATGLRLVRPQSLQLDVSRTPGKLLFQSHPSNGSQRFGNVLPDNQILASILALREEHPGAEVILVSKDINLRIKAAIVGVSAEDYENDRALDDFSLLYTGATALPEDFWDRHEADLRSWTDKGRTYYELTCEPGEQWQPSQFLYLPGDDEVELKVVRINGARAVLQIVDDYRHSQHAVWGVNARNREQNFALNALMDPEIDFVTLLGTAGTGKTLLALAAGLAQTMDQQRYREIIMTRATVSVGEDIGFLPGTEEEKMTPWMGALTDNLEVLTHTQEGGSWGRAATNDLLASRIKIRAMNFMRGRTFLSRWLIIDEAQNLTPKQMKTLITRAGPGTKIICLGNVEQIDTPYLTETTSGLTYAVDRFKAWPHSAHIT
;
A
#
# COMPACT_ATOMS: atom_id res chain seq x y z
N ALA A 1 -10.58 29.51 7.97
CA ALA A 1 -11.67 28.84 7.25
C ALA A 1 -11.51 27.32 7.21
N ALA A 2 -10.32 26.78 6.89
CA ALA A 2 -10.10 25.35 6.62
C ALA A 2 -10.21 24.37 7.81
N LYS A 3 -10.38 24.79 9.07
CA LYS A 3 -10.46 23.88 10.24
C LYS A 3 -11.86 23.27 10.45
N LYS A 4 -12.90 23.95 9.97
CA LYS A 4 -14.31 23.58 10.15
C LYS A 4 -14.78 22.83 8.91
N GLY A 5 -15.13 21.55 9.07
CA GLY A 5 -15.63 20.72 7.97
C GLY A 5 -15.20 19.25 8.06
N MET A 6 -15.85 18.43 7.23
CA MET A 6 -15.55 17.00 7.04
C MET A 6 -14.56 16.73 5.90
N SER A 7 -14.08 17.79 5.20
CA SER A 7 -13.11 17.66 4.12
C SER A 7 -11.76 17.15 4.61
N GLU A 8 -11.00 16.55 3.71
CA GLU A 8 -9.64 16.09 3.98
C GLU A 8 -8.72 17.24 4.38
N VAL A 9 -8.81 18.40 3.72
CA VAL A 9 -8.09 19.62 4.13
C VAL A 9 -8.37 19.95 5.60
N SER A 10 -9.64 19.83 6.04
CA SER A 10 -10.00 20.06 7.45
C SER A 10 -9.40 19.00 8.39
N ARG A 11 -9.26 17.76 7.93
CA ARG A 11 -8.61 16.68 8.67
C ARG A 11 -7.10 16.90 8.77
N ASN A 12 -6.43 17.24 7.68
CA ASN A 12 -4.98 17.50 7.64
C ASN A 12 -4.63 18.71 8.51
N VAL A 13 -5.43 19.78 8.47
CA VAL A 13 -5.28 20.92 9.38
C VAL A 13 -5.41 20.49 10.85
N ARG A 14 -6.36 19.61 11.19
CA ARG A 14 -6.51 19.07 12.55
C ARG A 14 -5.33 18.17 12.94
N GLN A 15 -4.83 17.35 12.03
CA GLN A 15 -3.70 16.45 12.28
C GLN A 15 -2.40 17.24 12.48
N ALA A 16 -2.12 18.23 11.62
CA ALA A 16 -1.01 19.16 11.80
C ALA A 16 -1.13 19.89 13.15
N SER A 17 -2.33 20.38 13.49
CA SER A 17 -2.57 21.03 14.80
C SER A 17 -2.28 20.11 15.99
N ARG A 18 -2.63 18.81 15.89
CA ARG A 18 -2.33 17.82 16.93
C ARG A 18 -0.83 17.56 17.05
N LEU A 19 -0.15 17.34 15.91
CA LEU A 19 1.29 17.12 15.90
C LEU A 19 2.05 18.32 16.50
N LEU A 20 1.62 19.55 16.19
CA LEU A 20 2.18 20.75 16.81
C LEU A 20 1.90 20.79 18.32
N ASN A 21 0.70 20.41 18.76
CA ASN A 21 0.36 20.34 20.18
C ASN A 21 1.19 19.29 20.92
N ASP A 22 1.38 18.11 20.35
CA ASP A 22 2.17 17.03 20.93
C ASP A 22 3.65 17.47 21.07
N LEU A 23 4.19 18.20 20.09
CA LEU A 23 5.53 18.77 20.16
C LEU A 23 5.65 19.84 21.27
N LEU A 24 4.62 20.67 21.45
CA LEU A 24 4.56 21.68 22.51
C LEU A 24 4.50 21.03 23.90
N GLU A 25 3.64 20.02 24.08
CA GLU A 25 3.52 19.28 25.35
C GLU A 25 4.81 18.54 25.70
N ALA A 26 5.48 17.93 24.71
CA ALA A 26 6.73 17.20 24.92
C ALA A 26 7.93 18.10 25.27
N ASN A 27 7.98 19.33 24.76
CA ASN A 27 9.12 20.23 24.97
C ASN A 27 8.89 21.27 26.08
N GLY A 28 7.63 21.61 26.40
CA GLY A 28 7.25 22.76 27.21
C GLY A 28 6.91 23.98 26.33
N ALA A 29 5.77 24.63 26.60
CA ALA A 29 5.28 25.76 25.81
C ALA A 29 6.19 27.01 25.87
N ASP A 30 7.02 27.11 26.91
CA ASP A 30 8.04 28.13 27.10
C ASP A 30 9.19 28.04 26.08
N LYS A 31 9.39 26.87 25.46
CA LYS A 31 10.49 26.63 24.50
C LYS A 31 10.19 26.99 23.06
N VAL A 32 9.00 27.50 22.75
CA VAL A 32 8.62 27.92 21.39
C VAL A 32 9.60 28.95 20.82
N ALA A 33 10.07 29.88 21.65
CA ALA A 33 11.06 30.89 21.25
C ALA A 33 12.45 30.31 20.94
N THR A 34 12.83 29.22 21.61
CA THR A 34 14.14 28.55 21.44
C THR A 34 14.11 27.34 20.50
N GLY A 35 12.93 27.03 19.95
CA GLY A 35 12.64 25.91 19.09
C GLY A 35 12.23 24.63 19.84
N LEU A 36 11.29 23.90 19.24
CA LEU A 36 10.83 22.60 19.72
C LEU A 36 11.69 21.50 19.10
N ARG A 37 12.24 20.59 19.90
CA ARG A 37 12.99 19.45 19.36
C ARG A 37 12.04 18.53 18.61
N LEU A 38 12.40 18.19 17.37
CA LEU A 38 11.65 17.21 16.59
C LEU A 38 11.86 15.82 17.18
N VAL A 39 10.77 15.08 17.33
CA VAL A 39 10.79 13.68 17.77
C VAL A 39 10.55 12.83 16.53
N ARG A 40 11.38 11.79 16.34
CA ARG A 40 11.19 10.85 15.23
C ARG A 40 9.89 10.07 15.45
N PRO A 41 9.00 9.98 14.46
CA PRO A 41 7.83 9.12 14.56
C PRO A 41 8.28 7.67 14.68
N GLN A 42 7.78 6.94 15.70
CA GLN A 42 8.11 5.52 15.88
C GLN A 42 7.68 4.64 14.69
N SER A 43 6.79 5.16 13.84
CA SER A 43 6.23 4.49 12.66
C SER A 43 7.00 4.74 11.35
N LEU A 44 8.04 5.58 11.35
CA LEU A 44 8.83 5.91 10.16
C LEU A 44 10.28 5.49 10.38
N GLN A 45 10.72 4.45 9.66
CA GLN A 45 12.13 4.05 9.60
C GLN A 45 12.88 5.00 8.65
N LEU A 46 13.27 6.17 9.16
CA LEU A 46 14.12 7.11 8.43
C LEU A 46 15.58 6.69 8.59
N ASP A 47 16.20 6.26 7.49
CA ASP A 47 17.60 5.84 7.47
C ASP A 47 18.53 7.03 7.26
N VAL A 48 18.83 7.79 8.32
CA VAL A 48 19.98 8.70 8.35
C VAL A 48 20.53 8.86 9.76
N SER A 49 21.85 8.76 9.87
CA SER A 49 22.72 8.99 11.05
C SER A 49 22.63 10.38 11.69
N ARG A 50 21.65 11.23 11.34
CA ARG A 50 21.56 12.63 11.79
C ARG A 50 20.52 12.81 12.90
N THR A 51 20.95 13.41 14.01
CA THR A 51 20.07 13.85 15.11
C THR A 51 18.90 14.70 14.59
N PRO A 52 17.67 14.48 15.06
CA PRO A 52 16.52 15.28 14.64
C PRO A 52 16.71 16.76 15.01
N GLY A 53 16.38 17.63 14.06
CA GLY A 53 16.52 19.10 14.19
C GLY A 53 15.50 19.73 15.14
N LYS A 54 15.38 21.06 15.08
CA LYS A 54 14.40 21.83 15.85
C LYS A 54 13.39 22.50 14.92
N LEU A 55 12.13 22.51 15.33
CA LEU A 55 11.07 23.33 14.73
C LEU A 55 11.07 24.70 15.41
N LEU A 56 11.33 25.75 14.63
CA LEU A 56 11.27 27.14 15.07
C LEU A 56 10.02 27.81 14.50
N PHE A 57 9.32 28.59 15.32
CA PHE A 57 8.21 29.40 14.88
C PHE A 57 8.68 30.83 14.71
N GLN A 58 8.31 31.45 13.59
CA GLN A 58 8.46 32.90 13.46
C GLN A 58 7.44 33.59 14.38
N SER A 59 7.91 34.07 15.53
CA SER A 59 7.09 34.78 16.53
C SER A 59 7.18 36.30 16.44
N HIS A 60 8.17 36.83 15.71
CA HIS A 60 8.40 38.26 15.58
C HIS A 60 8.21 38.72 14.13
N PRO A 61 7.55 39.87 13.92
CA PRO A 61 7.44 40.46 12.58
C PRO A 61 8.84 40.85 12.09
N SER A 62 9.20 40.38 10.89
CA SER A 62 10.47 40.74 10.25
C SER A 62 10.40 42.18 9.73
N ASN A 63 11.36 43.03 10.10
CA ASN A 63 11.46 44.42 9.63
C ASN A 63 11.83 44.56 8.13
N GLY A 64 11.98 43.45 7.40
CA GLY A 64 12.38 43.41 5.99
C GLY A 64 11.31 43.89 4.99
N SER A 65 10.14 44.32 5.46
CA SER A 65 9.06 44.91 4.65
C SER A 65 9.45 46.19 3.90
N GLN A 66 10.62 46.77 4.18
CA GLN A 66 11.15 47.92 3.44
C GLN A 66 11.83 47.55 2.10
N ARG A 67 12.25 46.29 1.88
CA ARG A 67 12.95 45.89 0.63
C ARG A 67 12.01 45.50 -0.50
N PHE A 68 10.76 45.19 -0.20
CA PHE A 68 9.78 44.71 -1.17
C PHE A 68 8.50 45.54 -0.99
N GLY A 69 8.08 46.28 -2.03
CA GLY A 69 7.00 47.29 -2.00
C GLY A 69 5.63 46.81 -1.46
N ASN A 70 4.56 46.92 -2.25
CA ASN A 70 3.22 46.50 -1.78
C ASN A 70 3.26 45.06 -1.24
N VAL A 71 2.74 44.88 -0.02
CA VAL A 71 2.95 43.69 0.81
C VAL A 71 2.12 42.51 0.28
N LEU A 72 2.72 41.74 -0.62
CA LEU A 72 2.24 40.40 -0.96
C LEU A 72 2.75 39.39 0.09
N PRO A 73 1.96 38.36 0.46
CA PRO A 73 2.36 37.33 1.43
C PRO A 73 3.76 36.71 1.14
N ASP A 74 4.08 36.48 -0.13
CA ASP A 74 5.40 35.98 -0.58
C ASP A 74 6.55 36.86 -0.12
N ASN A 75 6.38 38.18 -0.16
CA ASN A 75 7.42 39.13 0.22
C ASN A 75 7.69 39.07 1.72
N GLN A 76 6.66 38.78 2.53
CA GLN A 76 6.82 38.58 3.96
C GLN A 76 7.65 37.32 4.24
N ILE A 77 7.36 36.22 3.54
CA ILE A 77 8.14 34.98 3.66
C ILE A 77 9.62 35.22 3.32
N LEU A 78 9.89 35.89 2.20
CA LEU A 78 11.26 36.21 1.78
C LEU A 78 11.97 37.16 2.75
N ALA A 79 11.26 38.15 3.29
CA ALA A 79 11.81 39.05 4.32
C ALA A 79 12.20 38.29 5.59
N SER A 80 11.40 37.33 6.03
CA SER A 80 11.71 36.45 7.17
C SER A 80 12.98 35.62 6.93
N ILE A 81 13.13 35.07 5.73
CA ILE A 81 14.29 34.25 5.37
C ILE A 81 15.57 35.08 5.33
N LEU A 82 15.51 36.29 4.77
CA LEU A 82 16.65 37.21 4.76
C LEU A 82 17.05 37.62 6.19
N ALA A 83 16.09 37.90 7.06
CA ALA A 83 16.36 38.20 8.46
C ALA A 83 17.03 37.02 9.18
N LEU A 84 16.53 35.78 8.98
CA LEU A 84 17.15 34.57 9.52
C LEU A 84 18.60 34.38 9.05
N ARG A 85 18.88 34.69 7.77
CA ARG A 85 20.24 34.62 7.23
C ARG A 85 21.17 35.66 7.84
N GLU A 86 20.66 36.87 8.13
CA GLU A 86 21.41 37.93 8.79
C GLU A 86 21.68 37.60 10.28
N GLU A 87 20.72 36.98 10.98
CA GLU A 87 20.85 36.54 12.37
C GLU A 87 21.78 35.32 12.54
N HIS A 88 21.90 34.48 11.51
CA HIS A 88 22.68 33.24 11.54
C HIS A 88 23.67 33.13 10.37
N PRO A 89 24.72 33.98 10.32
CA PRO A 89 25.65 34.04 9.17
C PRO A 89 26.49 32.78 8.95
N GLY A 90 26.56 31.89 9.94
CA GLY A 90 27.25 30.59 9.85
C GLY A 90 26.35 29.40 9.51
N ALA A 91 25.05 29.63 9.34
CA ALA A 91 24.09 28.59 9.00
C ALA A 91 23.58 28.79 7.57
N GLU A 92 23.49 27.70 6.81
CA GLU A 92 22.83 27.72 5.52
C GLU A 92 21.31 27.82 5.72
N VAL A 93 20.68 28.75 5.01
CA VAL A 93 19.23 28.97 5.08
C VAL A 93 18.64 28.69 3.71
N ILE A 94 17.78 27.67 3.63
CA ILE A 94 17.16 27.18 2.40
C ILE A 94 15.64 27.35 2.51
N LEU A 95 15.03 27.91 1.47
CA LEU A 95 13.57 27.92 1.34
C LEU A 95 13.10 26.60 0.73
N VAL A 96 12.19 25.89 1.39
CA VAL A 96 11.50 24.73 0.80
C VAL A 96 10.06 25.14 0.46
N SER A 97 9.67 25.05 -0.82
CA SER A 97 8.32 25.40 -1.27
C SER A 97 7.92 24.69 -2.57
N LYS A 98 6.66 24.21 -2.63
CA LYS A 98 6.04 23.71 -3.87
C LYS A 98 5.59 24.83 -4.83
N ASP A 99 5.54 26.09 -4.37
CA ASP A 99 5.19 27.22 -5.23
C ASP A 99 6.39 27.66 -6.07
N ILE A 100 6.32 27.39 -7.38
CA ILE A 100 7.37 27.75 -8.34
C ILE A 100 7.62 29.27 -8.40
N ASN A 101 6.57 30.09 -8.28
CA ASN A 101 6.70 31.54 -8.32
C ASN A 101 7.45 32.05 -7.10
N LEU A 102 7.19 31.47 -5.93
CA LEU A 102 7.92 31.81 -4.70
C LEU A 102 9.40 31.40 -4.79
N ARG A 103 9.70 30.22 -5.34
CA ARG A 103 11.08 29.76 -5.55
C ARG A 103 11.84 30.64 -6.55
N ILE A 104 11.19 31.07 -7.64
CA ILE A 104 11.77 32.01 -8.60
C ILE A 104 12.09 33.35 -7.90
N LYS A 105 11.16 33.88 -7.08
CA LYS A 105 11.41 35.11 -6.31
C LYS A 105 12.55 34.96 -5.31
N ALA A 106 12.66 33.81 -4.66
CA ALA A 106 13.76 33.50 -3.75
C ALA A 106 15.11 33.50 -4.47
N ALA A 107 15.18 32.87 -5.65
CA ALA A 107 16.38 32.89 -6.49
C ALA A 107 16.79 34.32 -6.90
N ILE A 108 15.82 35.17 -7.27
CA ILE A 108 16.06 36.58 -7.60
C ILE A 108 16.73 37.35 -6.45
N VAL A 109 16.39 37.03 -5.20
CA VAL A 109 16.94 37.70 -4.00
C VAL A 109 18.15 36.96 -3.42
N GLY A 110 18.69 35.98 -4.14
CA GLY A 110 19.87 35.21 -3.74
C GLY A 110 19.63 34.31 -2.53
N VAL A 111 18.42 33.80 -2.37
CA VAL A 111 18.06 32.77 -1.38
C VAL A 111 17.98 31.42 -2.12
N SER A 112 18.73 30.43 -1.64
CA SER A 112 18.62 29.05 -2.11
C SER A 112 17.21 28.55 -1.86
N ALA A 113 16.55 28.06 -2.91
CA ALA A 113 15.20 27.54 -2.81
C ALA A 113 15.12 26.18 -3.47
N GLU A 114 14.60 25.22 -2.72
CA GLU A 114 14.46 23.83 -3.11
C GLU A 114 12.99 23.47 -3.22
N ASP A 115 12.71 22.50 -4.09
CA ASP A 115 11.43 21.80 -3.98
C ASP A 115 11.41 20.99 -2.69
N TYR A 116 10.22 20.56 -2.30
CA TYR A 116 10.14 19.48 -1.33
C TYR A 116 10.74 18.21 -1.94
N GLU A 117 11.87 17.73 -1.40
CA GLU A 117 12.60 16.60 -1.98
C GLU A 117 11.84 15.26 -1.98
N ASN A 118 10.68 15.10 -1.30
CA ASN A 118 9.90 13.86 -1.52
C ASN A 118 9.19 13.80 -2.89
N ASP A 119 9.23 14.85 -3.73
CA ASP A 119 8.83 14.70 -5.15
C ASP A 119 9.96 14.05 -5.99
N ARG A 120 11.14 13.76 -5.40
CA ARG A 120 11.93 12.58 -5.80
C ARG A 120 11.32 11.35 -5.15
N ALA A 121 10.13 10.98 -5.59
CA ALA A 121 9.41 9.76 -5.26
C ALA A 121 10.10 8.48 -5.82
N LEU A 122 11.42 8.51 -5.97
CA LEU A 122 12.23 7.36 -6.37
C LEU A 122 12.88 6.65 -5.18
N ASP A 123 12.86 7.22 -3.97
CA ASP A 123 13.50 6.59 -2.79
C ASP A 123 12.52 6.14 -1.67
N ASP A 124 11.28 6.67 -1.57
CA ASP A 124 10.32 6.30 -0.49
C ASP A 124 9.56 4.98 -0.75
N PHE A 125 9.31 4.60 -2.02
CA PHE A 125 8.68 3.31 -2.36
C PHE A 125 9.53 2.12 -1.91
N SER A 126 10.87 2.27 -1.95
CA SER A 126 11.82 1.23 -1.55
C SER A 126 11.73 0.85 -0.06
N LEU A 127 11.21 1.75 0.77
CA LEU A 127 11.01 1.55 2.21
C LEU A 127 9.66 0.90 2.55
N LEU A 128 8.75 0.76 1.57
CA LEU A 128 7.51 0.04 1.80
C LEU A 128 7.81 -1.44 2.00
N TYR A 129 7.09 -2.04 2.95
CA TYR A 129 7.12 -3.47 3.12
C TYR A 129 6.68 -4.14 1.81
N THR A 130 7.58 -4.88 1.15
CA THR A 130 7.35 -5.51 -0.16
C THR A 130 6.68 -6.88 -0.04
N GLY A 131 6.73 -7.48 1.15
CA GLY A 131 6.23 -8.83 1.40
C GLY A 131 7.15 -9.96 0.95
N ALA A 132 8.29 -9.65 0.33
CA ALA A 132 9.31 -10.59 -0.08
C ALA A 132 10.72 -10.06 0.24
N THR A 133 11.62 -10.92 0.70
CA THR A 133 13.00 -10.55 1.02
C THR A 133 14.01 -11.53 0.44
N ALA A 134 15.05 -11.00 -0.20
CA ALA A 134 16.20 -11.78 -0.63
C ALA A 134 17.00 -12.23 0.60
N LEU A 135 17.32 -13.51 0.66
CA LEU A 135 18.24 -14.09 1.62
C LEU A 135 19.67 -13.96 1.09
N PRO A 136 20.67 -13.85 1.97
CA PRO A 136 22.07 -13.82 1.56
C PRO A 136 22.50 -15.20 1.04
N GLU A 137 23.48 -15.26 0.13
CA GLU A 137 23.94 -16.53 -0.49
C GLU A 137 24.43 -17.56 0.55
N ASP A 138 25.00 -17.08 1.66
CA ASP A 138 25.50 -17.89 2.79
C ASP A 138 24.42 -18.22 3.84
N PHE A 139 23.13 -18.02 3.53
CA PHE A 139 22.02 -18.23 4.46
C PHE A 139 22.03 -19.62 5.10
N TRP A 140 22.19 -20.68 4.31
CA TRP A 140 22.19 -22.04 4.84
C TRP A 140 23.38 -22.31 5.74
N ASP A 141 24.56 -21.81 5.38
CA ASP A 141 25.79 -21.96 6.16
C ASP A 141 25.67 -21.24 7.52
N ARG A 142 25.06 -20.05 7.55
CA ARG A 142 24.84 -19.30 8.80
C ARG A 142 23.92 -20.03 9.78
N HIS A 143 22.93 -20.75 9.28
CA HIS A 143 21.94 -21.43 10.11
C HIS A 143 22.21 -22.92 10.33
N GLU A 144 23.24 -23.51 9.71
CA GLU A 144 23.53 -24.95 9.72
C GLU A 144 23.49 -25.57 11.13
N ALA A 145 24.04 -24.87 12.12
CA ALA A 145 24.18 -25.37 13.49
C ALA A 145 22.85 -25.54 14.27
N ASP A 146 21.79 -24.79 13.95
CA ASP A 146 20.46 -24.88 14.61
C ASP A 146 19.32 -25.20 13.62
N LEU A 147 19.66 -25.54 12.37
CA LEU A 147 18.68 -25.86 11.34
C LEU A 147 18.03 -27.21 11.62
N ARG A 148 16.69 -27.22 11.68
CA ARG A 148 15.89 -28.45 11.75
C ARG A 148 14.99 -28.52 10.53
N SER A 149 14.99 -29.64 9.82
CA SER A 149 14.08 -29.87 8.70
C SER A 149 13.14 -31.04 8.96
N TRP A 150 11.91 -30.93 8.46
CA TRP A 150 10.96 -32.03 8.46
C TRP A 150 9.98 -31.90 7.30
N THR A 151 9.30 -33.00 6.98
CA THR A 151 8.21 -33.01 6.00
C THR A 151 6.90 -33.27 6.74
N ASP A 152 5.89 -32.44 6.51
CA ASP A 152 4.52 -32.66 6.95
C ASP A 152 3.56 -32.50 5.78
N LYS A 153 2.67 -33.49 5.57
CA LYS A 153 1.68 -33.51 4.47
C LYS A 153 2.27 -33.18 3.08
N GLY A 154 3.47 -33.67 2.80
CA GLY A 154 4.16 -33.45 1.51
C GLY A 154 4.80 -32.07 1.35
N ARG A 155 4.80 -31.24 2.40
CA ARG A 155 5.47 -29.94 2.44
C ARG A 155 6.72 -30.01 3.31
N THR A 156 7.79 -29.38 2.85
CA THR A 156 9.05 -29.30 3.58
C THR A 156 9.10 -28.04 4.41
N TYR A 157 9.50 -28.19 5.66
CA TYR A 157 9.61 -27.13 6.65
C TYR A 157 11.04 -27.06 7.19
N TYR A 158 11.44 -25.86 7.56
CA TYR A 158 12.70 -25.56 8.23
C TYR A 158 12.41 -24.75 9.49
N GLU A 159 13.02 -25.10 10.62
CA GLU A 159 13.06 -24.29 11.84
C GLU A 159 14.49 -23.84 12.09
N LEU A 160 14.66 -22.55 12.37
CA LEU A 160 15.96 -21.93 12.64
C LEU A 160 15.80 -20.77 13.64
N THR A 161 16.92 -20.32 14.19
CA THR A 161 16.99 -19.11 15.02
C THR A 161 17.36 -17.90 14.16
N CYS A 162 16.53 -16.86 14.20
CA CYS A 162 16.71 -15.60 13.47
C CYS A 162 17.89 -14.79 14.01
N GLU A 163 18.67 -14.21 13.10
CA GLU A 163 19.80 -13.34 13.43
C GLU A 163 19.36 -11.94 13.87
N PRO A 164 20.21 -11.20 14.63
CA PRO A 164 19.97 -9.80 14.99
C PRO A 164 19.93 -8.89 13.75
N GLY A 165 18.75 -8.75 13.14
CA GLY A 165 18.53 -8.00 11.90
C GLY A 165 17.41 -8.57 11.03
N GLU A 166 17.12 -9.86 11.21
CA GLU A 166 16.05 -10.57 10.50
C GLU A 166 14.69 -10.28 11.15
N GLN A 167 14.10 -9.14 10.81
CA GLN A 167 12.78 -8.73 11.29
C GLN A 167 11.67 -9.24 10.37
N TRP A 168 11.62 -10.56 10.19
CA TRP A 168 10.61 -11.17 9.34
C TRP A 168 9.20 -11.01 9.92
N GLN A 169 8.21 -11.12 9.03
CA GLN A 169 6.81 -11.13 9.36
C GLN A 169 6.18 -12.49 9.01
N PRO A 170 5.12 -12.91 9.72
CA PRO A 170 4.31 -14.04 9.27
C PRO A 170 3.83 -13.85 7.82
N SER A 171 3.79 -14.94 7.06
CA SER A 171 3.39 -14.97 5.65
C SER A 171 4.24 -14.09 4.71
N GLN A 172 5.40 -13.62 5.18
CA GLN A 172 6.42 -13.03 4.32
C GLN A 172 7.08 -14.12 3.48
N PHE A 173 7.38 -13.81 2.22
CA PHE A 173 8.14 -14.68 1.35
C PHE A 173 9.64 -14.38 1.44
N LEU A 174 10.46 -15.42 1.35
CA LEU A 174 11.91 -15.33 1.33
C LEU A 174 12.42 -16.07 0.11
N TYR A 175 13.51 -15.61 -0.49
CA TYR A 175 14.12 -16.30 -1.62
C TYR A 175 15.63 -16.20 -1.61
N LEU A 176 16.30 -17.25 -2.06
CA LEU A 176 17.72 -17.21 -2.37
C LEU A 176 17.94 -16.75 -3.82
N PRO A 177 18.70 -15.66 -4.06
CA PRO A 177 19.13 -15.30 -5.40
C PRO A 177 20.28 -16.23 -5.85
N GLY A 178 20.37 -16.51 -7.15
CA GLY A 178 21.45 -17.30 -7.72
C GLY A 178 21.01 -18.69 -8.17
N ASP A 179 21.96 -19.63 -8.28
CA ASP A 179 21.74 -20.96 -8.86
C ASP A 179 20.92 -21.90 -7.93
N ASP A 180 20.99 -21.69 -6.61
CA ASP A 180 20.20 -22.42 -5.61
C ASP A 180 18.87 -21.69 -5.34
N GLU A 181 18.02 -21.60 -6.38
CA GLU A 181 16.70 -20.96 -6.31
C GLU A 181 15.77 -21.70 -5.32
N VAL A 182 15.79 -21.29 -4.05
CA VAL A 182 14.83 -21.74 -3.04
C VAL A 182 13.90 -20.60 -2.69
N GLU A 183 12.61 -20.90 -2.71
CA GLU A 183 11.53 -19.99 -2.35
C GLU A 183 10.81 -20.51 -1.10
N LEU A 184 10.74 -19.65 -0.08
CA LEU A 184 10.23 -19.98 1.24
C LEU A 184 9.12 -19.01 1.65
N LYS A 185 8.25 -19.46 2.54
CA LYS A 185 7.28 -18.64 3.26
C LYS A 185 7.52 -18.77 4.76
N VAL A 186 7.52 -17.64 5.45
CA VAL A 186 7.54 -17.60 6.92
C VAL A 186 6.17 -18.04 7.45
N VAL A 187 6.09 -19.22 8.04
CA VAL A 187 4.82 -19.77 8.57
C VAL A 187 4.48 -19.14 9.92
N ARG A 188 5.47 -19.03 10.80
CA ARG A 188 5.31 -18.45 12.14
C ARG A 188 6.65 -18.06 12.72
N ILE A 189 6.62 -17.11 13.64
CA ILE A 189 7.77 -16.64 14.42
C ILE A 189 7.41 -16.75 15.90
N ASN A 190 8.23 -17.47 16.66
CA ASN A 190 8.07 -17.70 18.09
C ASN A 190 9.33 -17.24 18.83
N GLY A 191 9.30 -16.00 19.35
CA GLY A 191 10.50 -15.40 19.94
C GLY A 191 11.58 -15.21 18.89
N ALA A 192 12.74 -15.85 19.09
CA ALA A 192 13.85 -15.82 18.15
C ALA A 192 13.80 -16.94 17.09
N ARG A 193 12.81 -17.86 17.14
CA ARG A 193 12.73 -18.97 16.18
C ARG A 193 11.71 -18.71 15.09
N ALA A 194 12.08 -18.96 13.85
CA ALA A 194 11.18 -18.93 12.70
C ALA A 194 10.97 -20.34 12.15
N VAL A 195 9.75 -20.61 11.70
CA VAL A 195 9.43 -21.78 10.88
C VAL A 195 9.17 -21.31 9.46
N LEU A 196 9.96 -21.81 8.53
CA LEU A 196 9.87 -21.57 7.09
C LEU A 196 9.27 -22.80 6.42
N GLN A 197 8.59 -22.59 5.29
CA GLN A 197 8.04 -23.63 4.46
C GLN A 197 8.43 -23.38 3.01
N ILE A 198 8.84 -24.43 2.27
CA ILE A 198 8.99 -24.33 0.82
C ILE A 198 7.62 -24.00 0.20
N VAL A 199 7.60 -23.02 -0.70
CA VAL A 199 6.38 -22.61 -1.40
C VAL A 199 6.01 -23.63 -2.47
N ASP A 200 4.72 -23.71 -2.81
CA ASP A 200 4.27 -24.52 -3.94
C ASP A 200 4.71 -23.84 -5.26
N ASP A 201 5.14 -24.62 -6.26
CA ASP A 201 5.54 -24.07 -7.56
C ASP A 201 4.38 -24.04 -8.55
N TYR A 202 3.80 -22.86 -8.76
CA TYR A 202 2.70 -22.61 -9.69
C TYR A 202 3.17 -22.28 -11.12
N ARG A 203 4.48 -22.32 -11.40
CA ARG A 203 5.01 -22.08 -12.75
C ARG A 203 4.79 -23.27 -13.67
N HIS A 204 4.80 -24.48 -13.12
CA HIS A 204 4.55 -25.70 -13.88
C HIS A 204 3.06 -25.89 -14.22
N SER A 205 2.78 -26.28 -15.47
CA SER A 205 1.41 -26.47 -15.99
C SER A 205 0.54 -27.43 -15.17
N GLN A 206 1.16 -28.44 -14.54
CA GLN A 206 0.45 -29.40 -13.68
C GLN A 206 -0.14 -28.76 -12.41
N HIS A 207 0.41 -27.63 -11.98
CA HIS A 207 -0.07 -26.88 -10.82
C HIS A 207 -0.84 -25.62 -11.22
N ALA A 208 -1.23 -25.48 -12.49
CA ALA A 208 -1.97 -24.31 -12.96
C ALA A 208 -3.25 -24.09 -12.12
N VAL A 209 -3.48 -22.85 -11.68
CA VAL A 209 -4.68 -22.47 -10.93
C VAL A 209 -5.71 -22.00 -11.92
N TRP A 210 -6.76 -22.79 -12.13
CA TRP A 210 -7.81 -22.50 -13.12
C TRP A 210 -7.24 -22.18 -14.51
N GLY A 211 -6.23 -22.94 -14.95
CA GLY A 211 -5.55 -22.76 -16.24
C GLY A 211 -4.53 -21.61 -16.29
N VAL A 212 -4.23 -20.95 -15.16
CA VAL A 212 -3.23 -19.89 -15.06
C VAL A 212 -1.98 -20.38 -14.33
N ASN A 213 -0.82 -20.15 -14.95
CA ASN A 213 0.49 -20.39 -14.35
C ASN A 213 1.15 -19.08 -13.93
N ALA A 214 1.95 -19.15 -12.86
CA ALA A 214 2.86 -18.07 -12.50
C ALA A 214 3.95 -17.94 -13.58
N ARG A 215 4.24 -16.71 -14.01
CA ARG A 215 5.29 -16.42 -15.01
C ARG A 215 6.62 -15.98 -14.39
N ASN A 216 6.58 -15.55 -13.14
CA ASN A 216 7.74 -15.12 -12.36
C ASN A 216 7.50 -15.44 -10.88
N ARG A 217 8.48 -15.12 -10.06
CA ARG A 217 8.45 -15.36 -8.61
C ARG A 217 7.35 -14.60 -7.90
N GLU A 218 7.14 -13.34 -8.25
CA GLU A 218 6.16 -12.48 -7.61
C GLU A 218 4.73 -13.02 -7.85
N GLN A 219 4.45 -13.51 -9.06
CA GLN A 219 3.20 -14.23 -9.35
C GLN A 219 3.11 -15.58 -8.64
N ASN A 220 4.22 -16.29 -8.45
CA ASN A 220 4.25 -17.54 -7.69
C ASN A 220 3.89 -17.29 -6.22
N PHE A 221 4.47 -16.24 -5.61
CA PHE A 221 4.15 -15.79 -4.26
C PHE A 221 2.70 -15.34 -4.14
N ALA A 222 2.20 -14.59 -5.13
CA ALA A 222 0.79 -14.17 -5.16
C ALA A 222 -0.15 -15.40 -5.16
N LEU A 223 0.10 -16.41 -5.99
CA LEU A 223 -0.72 -17.62 -6.01
C LEU A 223 -0.62 -18.42 -4.71
N ASN A 224 0.58 -18.55 -4.13
CA ASN A 224 0.75 -19.18 -2.81
C ASN A 224 -0.08 -18.46 -1.73
N ALA A 225 -0.07 -17.12 -1.70
CA ALA A 225 -0.85 -16.34 -0.74
C ALA A 225 -2.36 -16.44 -0.98
N LEU A 226 -2.80 -16.39 -2.25
CA LEU A 226 -4.20 -16.49 -2.62
C LEU A 226 -4.76 -17.88 -2.29
N MET A 227 -4.02 -18.94 -2.60
CA MET A 227 -4.44 -20.33 -2.45
C MET A 227 -4.30 -20.89 -1.02
N ASP A 228 -3.59 -20.20 -0.13
CA ASP A 228 -3.48 -20.61 1.27
C ASP A 228 -4.78 -20.33 2.05
N PRO A 229 -5.48 -21.37 2.56
CA PRO A 229 -6.73 -21.17 3.31
C PRO A 229 -6.52 -20.48 4.67
N GLU A 230 -5.30 -20.42 5.20
CA GLU A 230 -5.02 -19.77 6.49
C GLU A 230 -4.83 -18.24 6.35
N ILE A 231 -4.71 -17.72 5.13
CA ILE A 231 -4.53 -16.28 4.87
C ILE A 231 -5.89 -15.66 4.50
N ASP A 232 -6.45 -14.84 5.38
CA ASP A 232 -7.75 -14.17 5.19
C ASP A 232 -7.65 -12.83 4.44
N PHE A 233 -6.51 -12.16 4.50
CA PHE A 233 -6.32 -10.82 3.91
C PHE A 233 -5.09 -10.76 3.02
N VAL A 234 -5.29 -10.67 1.71
CA VAL A 234 -4.21 -10.59 0.72
C VAL A 234 -4.18 -9.20 0.11
N THR A 235 -2.98 -8.63 -0.01
CA THR A 235 -2.75 -7.37 -0.73
C THR A 235 -1.75 -7.61 -1.85
N LEU A 236 -2.16 -7.34 -3.09
CA LEU A 236 -1.31 -7.43 -4.28
C LEU A 236 -1.10 -6.02 -4.82
N LEU A 237 0.12 -5.53 -4.68
CA LEU A 237 0.62 -4.35 -5.36
C LEU A 237 1.35 -4.77 -6.64
N GLY A 238 1.57 -3.80 -7.53
CA GLY A 238 2.33 -4.00 -8.75
C GLY A 238 1.82 -3.11 -9.87
N THR A 239 2.64 -2.88 -10.88
CA THR A 239 2.32 -2.02 -12.03
C THR A 239 1.18 -2.60 -12.89
N ALA A 240 0.63 -1.80 -13.80
CA ALA A 240 -0.38 -2.26 -14.75
C ALA A 240 0.15 -3.42 -15.63
N GLY A 241 -0.69 -4.42 -15.90
CA GLY A 241 -0.34 -5.56 -16.75
C GLY A 241 0.39 -6.73 -16.05
N THR A 242 0.70 -6.61 -14.75
CA THR A 242 1.31 -7.67 -13.93
C THR A 242 0.41 -8.88 -13.63
N GLY A 243 -0.86 -8.83 -14.02
CA GLY A 243 -1.79 -9.96 -13.89
C GLY A 243 -2.50 -10.09 -12.54
N LYS A 244 -2.41 -9.09 -11.64
CA LYS A 244 -3.06 -9.09 -10.31
C LYS A 244 -4.53 -9.54 -10.34
N THR A 245 -5.34 -8.90 -11.16
CA THR A 245 -6.79 -9.20 -11.28
C THR A 245 -7.02 -10.59 -11.87
N LEU A 246 -6.24 -11.00 -12.87
CA LEU A 246 -6.32 -12.33 -13.47
C LEU A 246 -6.01 -13.43 -12.44
N LEU A 247 -4.93 -13.29 -11.67
CA LEU A 247 -4.53 -14.25 -10.63
C LEU A 247 -5.57 -14.34 -9.51
N ALA A 248 -6.08 -13.19 -9.05
CA ALA A 248 -7.11 -13.13 -8.02
C ALA A 248 -8.43 -13.77 -8.47
N LEU A 249 -8.81 -13.62 -9.75
CA LEU A 249 -9.98 -14.26 -10.33
C LEU A 249 -9.76 -15.76 -10.51
N ALA A 250 -8.62 -16.19 -11.05
CA ALA A 250 -8.28 -17.59 -11.23
C ALA A 250 -8.29 -18.36 -9.89
N ALA A 251 -7.62 -17.82 -8.86
CA ALA A 251 -7.63 -18.38 -7.52
C ALA A 251 -9.03 -18.37 -6.88
N GLY A 252 -9.80 -17.30 -7.11
CA GLY A 252 -11.18 -17.21 -6.65
C GLY A 252 -12.08 -18.26 -7.29
N LEU A 253 -11.95 -18.50 -8.59
CA LEU A 253 -12.72 -19.52 -9.32
C LEU A 253 -12.33 -20.93 -8.85
N ALA A 254 -11.04 -21.23 -8.74
CA ALA A 254 -10.58 -22.50 -8.18
C ALA A 254 -11.17 -22.73 -6.76
N GLN A 255 -11.20 -21.70 -5.91
CA GLN A 255 -11.71 -21.85 -4.55
C GLN A 255 -13.23 -21.79 -4.41
N THR A 256 -13.97 -21.32 -5.42
CA THR A 256 -15.44 -21.28 -5.42
C THR A 256 -16.08 -22.41 -6.22
N MET A 257 -15.43 -22.88 -7.27
CA MET A 257 -15.94 -23.88 -8.20
C MET A 257 -15.33 -25.27 -7.94
N ASP A 258 -14.00 -25.39 -7.89
CA ASP A 258 -13.34 -26.69 -7.66
C ASP A 258 -13.39 -27.10 -6.18
N GLN A 259 -12.92 -26.20 -5.30
CA GLN A 259 -12.78 -26.52 -3.87
C GLN A 259 -14.01 -26.16 -3.04
N GLN A 260 -14.92 -25.34 -3.60
CA GLN A 260 -16.17 -24.90 -2.97
C GLN A 260 -16.00 -24.33 -1.54
N ARG A 261 -14.83 -23.74 -1.23
CA ARG A 261 -14.55 -23.11 0.07
C ARG A 261 -15.34 -21.82 0.24
N TYR A 262 -15.46 -21.05 -0.84
CA TYR A 262 -16.24 -19.83 -0.88
C TYR A 262 -17.49 -20.02 -1.75
N ARG A 263 -18.57 -19.34 -1.40
CA ARG A 263 -19.85 -19.47 -2.10
C ARG A 263 -19.89 -18.67 -3.39
N GLU A 264 -19.31 -17.47 -3.38
CA GLU A 264 -19.43 -16.47 -4.44
C GLU A 264 -18.22 -15.52 -4.39
N ILE A 265 -17.79 -15.07 -5.56
CA ILE A 265 -16.82 -13.98 -5.76
C ILE A 265 -17.60 -12.66 -5.78
N ILE A 266 -17.22 -11.73 -4.91
CA ILE A 266 -17.71 -10.36 -4.95
C ILE A 266 -16.57 -9.47 -5.41
N MET A 267 -16.77 -8.70 -6.47
CA MET A 267 -15.78 -7.74 -6.95
C MET A 267 -16.33 -6.32 -6.79
N THR A 268 -15.50 -5.43 -6.26
CA THR A 268 -15.78 -3.99 -6.21
C THR A 268 -14.56 -3.24 -6.68
N ARG A 269 -14.75 -2.10 -7.34
CA ARG A 269 -13.67 -1.23 -7.82
C ARG A 269 -13.76 0.13 -7.14
N ALA A 270 -12.64 0.64 -6.68
CA ALA A 270 -12.54 1.99 -6.15
C ALA A 270 -12.53 3.00 -7.31
N THR A 271 -13.70 3.57 -7.61
CA THR A 271 -13.84 4.54 -8.69
C THR A 271 -13.41 5.93 -8.23
N VAL A 272 -12.50 6.57 -8.96
CA VAL A 272 -12.28 8.01 -8.88
C VAL A 272 -13.07 8.68 -10.00
N SER A 273 -13.90 9.66 -9.66
CA SER A 273 -14.64 10.45 -10.65
C SER A 273 -13.63 11.28 -11.45
N VAL A 274 -13.48 11.01 -12.75
CA VAL A 274 -12.66 11.85 -13.65
C VAL A 274 -13.54 13.00 -14.15
N GLY A 275 -13.40 14.20 -13.56
CA GLY A 275 -14.13 15.42 -13.95
C GLY A 275 -14.92 16.09 -12.83
N GLU A 276 -15.59 17.22 -13.11
CA GLU A 276 -16.65 17.75 -12.24
C GLU A 276 -17.59 16.60 -11.92
N ASP A 277 -17.87 16.37 -10.62
CA ASP A 277 -18.75 15.32 -10.11
C ASP A 277 -19.80 15.00 -11.17
N ILE A 278 -19.59 13.90 -11.93
CA ILE A 278 -20.64 13.40 -12.80
C ILE A 278 -21.71 13.05 -11.80
N GLY A 279 -22.67 13.96 -11.65
CA GLY A 279 -23.74 13.84 -10.68
C GLY A 279 -24.31 12.44 -10.83
N PHE A 280 -24.65 11.81 -9.70
CA PHE A 280 -25.20 10.47 -9.60
C PHE A 280 -25.72 9.95 -10.94
N LEU A 281 -24.95 9.11 -11.65
CA LEU A 281 -25.42 8.47 -12.88
C LEU A 281 -26.81 7.88 -12.56
N PRO A 282 -27.91 8.38 -13.13
CA PRO A 282 -29.21 7.78 -12.89
C PRO A 282 -29.19 6.41 -13.58
N GLY A 283 -29.53 5.36 -12.84
CA GLY A 283 -29.43 3.99 -13.34
C GLY A 283 -29.22 2.95 -12.25
N THR A 284 -29.31 1.69 -12.65
CA THR A 284 -29.07 0.52 -11.80
C THR A 284 -27.60 0.44 -11.35
N GLU A 285 -27.31 -0.39 -10.33
CA GLU A 285 -25.93 -0.66 -9.91
C GLU A 285 -25.08 -1.16 -11.08
N GLU A 286 -25.66 -1.99 -11.94
CA GLU A 286 -25.00 -2.60 -13.10
C GLU A 286 -24.63 -1.56 -14.16
N GLU A 287 -25.55 -0.66 -14.52
CA GLU A 287 -25.31 0.42 -15.50
C GLU A 287 -24.17 1.36 -15.07
N LYS A 288 -24.01 1.59 -13.77
CA LYS A 288 -22.91 2.40 -13.21
C LYS A 288 -21.57 1.68 -13.28
N MET A 289 -21.61 0.35 -13.27
CA MET A 289 -20.41 -0.47 -13.30
C MET A 289 -20.02 -0.85 -14.73
N THR A 290 -20.89 -0.65 -15.72
CA THR A 290 -20.69 -0.98 -17.15
C THR A 290 -19.31 -0.57 -17.71
N PRO A 291 -18.78 0.65 -17.46
CA PRO A 291 -17.46 1.04 -17.99
C PRO A 291 -16.32 0.13 -17.49
N TRP A 292 -16.51 -0.49 -16.32
CA TRP A 292 -15.53 -1.36 -15.67
C TRP A 292 -15.72 -2.85 -15.98
N MET A 293 -16.89 -3.22 -16.52
CA MET A 293 -17.23 -4.60 -16.90
C MET A 293 -16.37 -5.13 -18.05
N GLY A 294 -15.90 -4.26 -18.95
CA GLY A 294 -15.10 -4.65 -20.10
C GLY A 294 -13.83 -5.40 -19.68
N ALA A 295 -12.99 -4.77 -18.85
CA ALA A 295 -11.74 -5.36 -18.39
C ALA A 295 -11.94 -6.65 -17.57
N LEU A 296 -13.06 -6.79 -16.85
CA LEU A 296 -13.38 -8.05 -16.18
C LEU A 296 -13.76 -9.13 -17.19
N THR A 297 -14.62 -8.80 -18.16
CA THR A 297 -15.03 -9.72 -19.22
C THR A 297 -13.81 -10.24 -19.98
N ASP A 298 -12.85 -9.37 -20.31
CA ASP A 298 -11.60 -9.74 -20.98
C ASP A 298 -10.80 -10.77 -20.15
N ASN A 299 -10.67 -10.55 -18.84
CA ASN A 299 -10.01 -11.51 -17.95
C ASN A 299 -10.76 -12.86 -17.88
N LEU A 300 -12.10 -12.83 -17.85
CA LEU A 300 -12.91 -14.05 -17.85
C LEU A 300 -12.83 -14.81 -19.17
N GLU A 301 -12.66 -14.10 -20.29
CA GLU A 301 -12.44 -14.72 -21.60
C GLU A 301 -11.13 -15.53 -21.60
N VAL A 302 -10.06 -14.95 -21.06
CA VAL A 302 -8.76 -15.65 -20.90
C VAL A 302 -8.91 -16.92 -20.06
N LEU A 303 -9.70 -16.87 -18.98
CA LEU A 303 -9.94 -18.00 -18.07
C LEU A 303 -10.90 -19.07 -18.62
N THR A 304 -11.63 -18.76 -19.69
CA THR A 304 -12.59 -19.68 -20.32
C THR A 304 -12.09 -20.29 -21.62
N HIS A 305 -11.17 -19.63 -22.32
CA HIS A 305 -10.50 -20.16 -23.53
C HIS A 305 -9.67 -21.42 -23.25
N THR A 306 -9.24 -21.65 -22.01
CA THR A 306 -8.51 -22.85 -21.59
C THR A 306 -9.39 -24.08 -21.39
N GLN A 307 -10.72 -23.95 -21.41
CA GLN A 307 -11.62 -25.11 -21.28
C GLN A 307 -11.97 -25.70 -22.66
N GLU A 308 -11.61 -26.97 -22.87
CA GLU A 308 -11.93 -27.72 -24.08
C GLU A 308 -13.45 -27.94 -24.21
N GLY A 309 -14.11 -27.06 -24.96
CA GLY A 309 -15.53 -27.17 -25.28
C GLY A 309 -15.89 -26.32 -26.49
N GLY A 310 -16.69 -26.89 -27.40
CA GLY A 310 -17.29 -26.15 -28.52
C GLY A 310 -18.10 -24.92 -28.04
N SER A 311 -18.65 -24.12 -28.96
CA SER A 311 -19.33 -22.85 -28.59
C SER A 311 -20.43 -23.01 -27.53
N TRP A 312 -21.08 -24.18 -27.46
CA TRP A 312 -22.11 -24.51 -26.48
C TRP A 312 -21.57 -24.73 -25.06
N GLY A 313 -20.40 -25.37 -24.92
CA GLY A 313 -19.73 -25.54 -23.62
C GLY A 313 -19.26 -24.20 -23.06
N ARG A 314 -18.78 -23.30 -23.92
CA ARG A 314 -18.39 -21.93 -23.53
C ARG A 314 -19.56 -21.09 -23.03
N ALA A 315 -20.73 -21.20 -23.66
CA ALA A 315 -21.92 -20.48 -23.20
C ALA A 315 -22.38 -20.95 -21.79
N ALA A 316 -22.42 -22.26 -21.56
CA ALA A 316 -22.75 -22.81 -20.24
C ALA A 316 -21.73 -22.41 -19.15
N THR A 317 -20.43 -22.42 -19.49
CA THR A 317 -19.37 -21.95 -18.58
C THR A 317 -19.53 -20.46 -18.27
N ASN A 318 -19.84 -19.62 -19.26
CA ASN A 318 -20.07 -18.19 -19.05
C ASN A 318 -21.27 -17.92 -18.13
N ASP A 319 -22.38 -18.63 -18.32
CA ASP A 319 -23.55 -18.50 -17.44
C ASP A 319 -23.23 -18.93 -16.00
N LEU A 320 -22.45 -19.99 -15.83
CA LEU A 320 -21.98 -20.43 -14.51
C LEU A 320 -21.06 -19.39 -13.86
N LEU A 321 -20.14 -18.79 -14.61
CA LEU A 321 -19.26 -17.73 -14.11
C LEU A 321 -20.05 -16.48 -13.69
N ALA A 322 -20.99 -16.04 -14.53
CA ALA A 322 -21.88 -14.90 -14.22
C ALA A 322 -22.76 -15.18 -12.98
N SER A 323 -23.08 -16.45 -12.72
CA SER A 323 -23.79 -16.83 -11.49
C SER A 323 -22.92 -16.69 -10.24
N ARG A 324 -21.60 -16.96 -10.35
CA ARG A 324 -20.64 -17.00 -9.23
C ARG A 324 -19.91 -15.70 -8.97
N ILE A 325 -19.87 -14.78 -9.93
CA ILE A 325 -19.21 -13.49 -9.80
C ILE A 325 -20.29 -12.41 -9.69
N LYS A 326 -20.26 -11.62 -8.61
CA LYS A 326 -21.13 -10.45 -8.41
C LYS A 326 -20.31 -9.20 -8.30
N ILE A 327 -20.60 -8.25 -9.18
CA ILE A 327 -19.96 -6.95 -9.16
C ILE A 327 -20.85 -6.02 -8.35
N ARG A 328 -20.23 -5.33 -7.40
CA ARG A 328 -20.93 -4.44 -6.48
C ARG A 328 -20.21 -3.11 -6.41
N ALA A 329 -20.97 -2.02 -6.41
CA ALA A 329 -20.40 -0.71 -6.15
C ALA A 329 -20.13 -0.55 -4.65
N MET A 330 -19.08 0.18 -4.29
CA MET A 330 -18.62 0.30 -2.90
C MET A 330 -19.70 0.76 -1.92
N ASN A 331 -20.61 1.63 -2.36
CA ASN A 331 -21.70 2.14 -1.52
C ASN A 331 -22.67 1.04 -1.06
N PHE A 332 -22.85 -0.01 -1.86
CA PHE A 332 -23.71 -1.16 -1.54
C PHE A 332 -23.04 -2.18 -0.60
N MET A 333 -21.74 -2.03 -0.34
CA MET A 333 -21.00 -2.86 0.62
C MET A 333 -21.26 -2.43 2.07
N ARG A 334 -21.65 -1.17 2.29
CA ARG A 334 -21.88 -0.62 3.62
C ARG A 334 -23.11 -1.25 4.28
N GLY A 335 -23.01 -1.53 5.58
CA GLY A 335 -24.12 -2.10 6.37
C GLY A 335 -24.39 -3.59 6.13
N ARG A 336 -23.58 -4.26 5.29
CA ARG A 336 -23.68 -5.71 5.05
C ARG A 336 -22.62 -6.48 5.85
N THR A 337 -22.81 -7.79 5.93
CA THR A 337 -21.80 -8.74 6.41
C THR A 337 -21.67 -9.86 5.37
N PHE A 338 -20.45 -10.13 4.92
CA PHE A 338 -20.15 -11.15 3.92
C PHE A 338 -19.59 -12.39 4.62
N LEU A 339 -20.27 -13.52 4.45
CA LEU A 339 -19.88 -14.81 5.02
C LEU A 339 -19.49 -15.77 3.90
N SER A 340 -18.38 -16.50 4.08
CA SER A 340 -17.89 -17.47 3.11
C SER A 340 -17.71 -16.89 1.71
N ARG A 341 -17.21 -15.65 1.58
CA ARG A 341 -17.05 -14.95 0.29
C ARG A 341 -15.60 -14.77 -0.12
N TRP A 342 -15.37 -14.69 -1.42
CA TRP A 342 -14.10 -14.23 -2.01
C TRP A 342 -14.28 -12.77 -2.44
N LEU A 343 -13.78 -11.83 -1.64
CA LEU A 343 -14.02 -10.40 -1.85
C LEU A 343 -12.79 -9.73 -2.50
N ILE A 344 -12.92 -9.31 -3.75
CA ILE A 344 -11.90 -8.57 -4.50
C ILE A 344 -12.23 -7.07 -4.43
N ILE A 345 -11.27 -6.28 -3.98
CA ILE A 345 -11.30 -4.81 -3.99
C ILE A 345 -10.22 -4.34 -4.96
N ASP A 346 -10.64 -3.95 -6.16
CA ASP A 346 -9.75 -3.51 -7.24
C ASP A 346 -9.54 -1.99 -7.21
N GLU A 347 -8.41 -1.53 -7.72
CA GLU A 347 -7.91 -0.14 -7.63
C GLU A 347 -7.86 0.39 -6.19
N ALA A 348 -7.54 -0.47 -5.22
CA ALA A 348 -7.59 -0.14 -3.81
C ALA A 348 -6.67 1.01 -3.39
N GLN A 349 -5.67 1.39 -4.20
CA GLN A 349 -4.82 2.56 -3.96
C GLN A 349 -5.63 3.87 -3.89
N ASN A 350 -6.77 3.93 -4.59
CA ASN A 350 -7.64 5.10 -4.64
C ASN A 350 -8.56 5.23 -3.42
N LEU A 351 -8.48 4.30 -2.46
CA LEU A 351 -9.25 4.33 -1.22
C LEU A 351 -8.54 5.13 -0.14
N THR A 352 -9.29 5.93 0.62
CA THR A 352 -8.79 6.46 1.90
C THR A 352 -8.73 5.34 2.96
N PRO A 353 -7.90 5.48 4.02
CA PRO A 353 -7.87 4.53 5.14
C PRO A 353 -9.24 4.28 5.79
N LYS A 354 -10.10 5.30 5.82
CA LYS A 354 -11.47 5.18 6.37
C LYS A 354 -12.37 4.33 5.47
N GLN A 355 -12.28 4.50 4.15
CA GLN A 355 -13.03 3.67 3.19
C GLN A 355 -12.54 2.22 3.24
N MET A 356 -11.21 2.01 3.24
CA MET A 356 -10.61 0.68 3.37
C MET A 356 -11.10 -0.04 4.63
N LYS A 357 -11.01 0.61 5.79
CA LYS A 357 -11.54 0.07 7.06
C LYS A 357 -13.04 -0.26 6.98
N THR A 358 -13.82 0.57 6.29
CA THR A 358 -15.27 0.36 6.13
C THR A 358 -15.56 -0.90 5.33
N LEU A 359 -14.76 -1.20 4.30
CA LEU A 359 -14.91 -2.41 3.48
C LEU A 359 -14.41 -3.66 4.20
N ILE A 360 -13.19 -3.63 4.77
CA ILE A 360 -12.58 -4.78 5.44
C ILE A 360 -13.47 -5.28 6.60
N THR A 361 -14.05 -4.36 7.39
CA THR A 361 -14.92 -4.72 8.52
C THR A 361 -16.28 -5.32 8.13
N ARG A 362 -16.58 -5.48 6.83
CA ARG A 362 -17.78 -6.21 6.36
C ARG A 362 -17.51 -7.70 6.20
N ALA A 363 -16.26 -8.15 6.16
CA ALA A 363 -15.94 -9.57 6.11
C ALA A 363 -16.25 -10.22 7.46
N GLY A 364 -17.12 -11.22 7.43
CA GLY A 364 -17.35 -12.14 8.52
C GLY A 364 -16.66 -13.48 8.29
N PRO A 365 -16.93 -14.49 9.15
CA PRO A 365 -16.25 -15.78 9.12
C PRO A 365 -16.19 -16.45 7.74
N GLY A 366 -15.03 -17.01 7.43
CA GLY A 366 -14.75 -17.73 6.18
C GLY A 366 -14.68 -16.84 4.94
N THR A 367 -14.58 -15.52 5.08
CA THR A 367 -14.41 -14.60 3.95
C THR A 367 -12.94 -14.24 3.78
N LYS A 368 -12.41 -14.42 2.57
CA LYS A 368 -11.10 -13.90 2.19
C LYS A 368 -11.27 -12.57 1.48
N ILE A 369 -10.45 -11.58 1.83
CA ILE A 369 -10.42 -10.26 1.20
C ILE A 369 -9.11 -10.12 0.44
N ILE A 370 -9.20 -9.65 -0.80
CA ILE A 370 -8.09 -9.46 -1.72
C ILE A 370 -8.13 -8.01 -2.19
N CYS A 371 -7.16 -7.21 -1.77
CA CYS A 371 -7.00 -5.84 -2.25
C CYS A 371 -5.94 -5.81 -3.35
N LEU A 372 -6.32 -5.29 -4.51
CA LEU A 372 -5.45 -5.13 -5.67
C LEU A 372 -5.21 -3.65 -5.90
N GLY A 373 -3.99 -3.25 -6.24
CA GLY A 373 -3.74 -1.86 -6.61
C GLY A 373 -2.37 -1.60 -7.19
N ASN A 374 -2.17 -0.36 -7.63
CA ASN A 374 -0.89 0.15 -8.07
C ASN A 374 -0.66 1.52 -7.42
N VAL A 375 0.23 1.59 -6.42
CA VAL A 375 0.48 2.85 -5.69
C VAL A 375 1.14 3.92 -6.55
N GLU A 376 1.84 3.54 -7.63
CA GLU A 376 2.40 4.48 -8.61
C GLU A 376 1.32 5.13 -9.50
N GLN A 377 0.08 4.61 -9.46
CA GLN A 377 -1.07 5.09 -10.25
C GLN A 377 -2.24 5.43 -9.32
N ILE A 378 -2.06 6.49 -8.54
CA ILE A 378 -3.14 7.07 -7.74
C ILE A 378 -3.87 8.13 -8.57
N ASP A 379 -5.14 7.89 -8.86
CA ASP A 379 -5.94 8.74 -9.75
C ASP A 379 -6.52 9.97 -9.01
N THR A 380 -6.44 10.00 -7.69
CA THR A 380 -6.99 11.08 -6.87
C THR A 380 -5.91 12.04 -6.36
N PRO A 381 -6.09 13.37 -6.53
CA PRO A 381 -5.09 14.36 -6.10
C PRO A 381 -4.98 14.50 -4.57
N TYR A 382 -5.85 13.80 -3.84
CA TYR A 382 -6.00 13.85 -2.39
C TYR A 382 -5.17 12.79 -1.66
N LEU A 383 -4.78 11.74 -2.38
CA LEU A 383 -4.00 10.63 -1.82
C LEU A 383 -2.60 10.63 -2.40
N THR A 384 -1.69 10.08 -1.61
CA THR A 384 -0.30 9.78 -1.96
C THR A 384 -0.03 8.33 -1.62
N GLU A 385 1.08 7.79 -2.10
CA GLU A 385 1.53 6.43 -1.77
C GLU A 385 1.53 6.18 -0.26
N THR A 386 2.00 7.14 0.54
CA THR A 386 2.07 7.04 2.00
C THR A 386 0.74 7.28 2.73
N THR A 387 -0.27 7.83 2.04
CA THR A 387 -1.59 8.17 2.66
C THR A 387 -2.75 7.35 2.12
N SER A 388 -2.50 6.52 1.10
CA SER A 388 -3.45 5.55 0.58
C SER A 388 -3.96 4.59 1.66
N GLY A 389 -5.22 4.22 1.56
CA GLY A 389 -5.84 3.20 2.40
C GLY A 389 -5.22 1.81 2.19
N LEU A 390 -4.65 1.55 1.01
CA LEU A 390 -3.97 0.30 0.70
C LEU A 390 -2.65 0.17 1.46
N THR A 391 -1.77 1.16 1.37
CA THR A 391 -0.50 1.17 2.12
C THR A 391 -0.73 1.22 3.62
N TYR A 392 -1.74 1.97 4.08
CA TYR A 392 -2.18 1.95 5.48
C TYR A 392 -2.61 0.54 5.94
N ALA A 393 -3.30 -0.22 5.09
CA ALA A 393 -3.71 -1.57 5.43
C ALA A 393 -2.50 -2.51 5.48
N VAL A 394 -1.58 -2.44 4.51
CA VAL A 394 -0.34 -3.22 4.50
C VAL A 394 0.44 -3.02 5.78
N ASP A 395 0.72 -1.76 6.17
CA ASP A 395 1.47 -1.48 7.39
C ASP A 395 0.79 -2.01 8.66
N ARG A 396 -0.55 -1.89 8.72
CA ARG A 396 -1.30 -2.30 9.91
C ARG A 396 -1.45 -3.81 10.05
N PHE A 397 -1.47 -4.53 8.92
CA PHE A 397 -1.69 -5.97 8.88
C PHE A 397 -0.40 -6.78 8.71
N LYS A 398 0.74 -6.21 8.29
CA LYS A 398 1.97 -6.98 8.02
C LYS A 398 2.38 -7.99 9.11
N ALA A 399 2.12 -7.70 10.39
CA ALA A 399 2.43 -8.60 11.51
C ALA A 399 1.31 -9.59 11.86
N TRP A 400 0.17 -9.56 11.15
CA TRP A 400 -0.97 -10.43 11.37
C TRP A 400 -0.80 -11.74 10.60
N PRO A 401 -0.80 -12.92 11.28
CA PRO A 401 -0.56 -14.21 10.64
C PRO A 401 -1.48 -14.56 9.46
N HIS A 402 -2.70 -14.04 9.48
CA HIS A 402 -3.70 -14.28 8.45
C HIS A 402 -3.66 -13.24 7.33
N SER A 403 -2.56 -12.49 7.18
CA SER A 403 -2.38 -11.58 6.06
C SER A 403 -1.11 -11.84 5.28
N ALA A 404 -1.16 -11.56 3.98
CA ALA A 404 0.01 -11.55 3.12
C ALA A 404 0.00 -10.32 2.22
N HIS A 405 1.20 -9.86 1.92
CA HIS A 405 1.44 -8.75 1.02
C HIS A 405 2.45 -9.19 -0.04
N ILE A 406 2.23 -8.78 -1.29
CA ILE A 406 3.10 -9.05 -2.44
C ILE A 406 3.10 -7.76 -3.28
N THR A 407 4.27 -7.33 -3.73
CA THR A 407 4.48 -6.16 -4.60
C THR A 407 5.01 -6.59 -5.97
#